data_AF-Q2J5G4-F1
#
_entry.id   AF-Q2J5G4-F1
#
_cell.length_a   1.000
_cell.length_b   1.000
_cell.length_c   1.000
_cell.angle_alpha   90.00
_cell.angle_beta   90.00
_cell.angle_gamma   90.00
#
_symmetry.space_group_name_H-M   'P 1'
#
loop_
_entity.id
_entity.type
_entity.pdbx_description
1 polymer ?
#
loop_
_entity_poly.entity_id
_entity_poly.type
_entity_poly.pdbx_seq_one_letter_code
_entity_poly.pdbx_strand_id
1 'polypeptide(L)'
;MIPLRAPIDHRTLPACSIVVTDAGLLIAKIASIDKDLYGLVAYAAEVGYGTGFSLWGRRWSRVLSLPGKEHDDIVGRIAPEVLQPNLGKMVRVESGAIMGVLSTRDPQLIDEHRETLEYLAAILGVSTAALGIYGSAMYKPATERGDIDFVVYGEEQGRQAWERIQSRLPPVPRRKAGRPYHLHFPHLDGSVYLDPRLIRSDADTVALVRARSMISPGAALDRLAVTAARDAFYYPARYQLEDGSVLLSYRLGHCALLKPGDRISAAPLPTVHFDGVPHRIVLRYEHLTIHAGAEP
;
A
#
# COMPACT_ATOMS: atom_id res chain seq x y z
N MET A 1 -36.03 -3.64 4.90
CA MET A 1 -35.20 -3.84 3.68
C MET A 1 -34.53 -2.50 3.39
N ILE A 2 -33.25 -2.36 3.74
CA ILE A 2 -32.47 -1.16 3.41
C ILE A 2 -32.05 -1.32 1.95
N PRO A 3 -32.24 -0.33 1.07
CA PRO A 3 -31.89 -0.48 -0.34
C PRO A 3 -30.40 -0.83 -0.43
N LEU A 4 -30.10 -1.86 -1.23
CA LEU A 4 -28.73 -2.15 -1.66
C LEU A 4 -28.15 -0.83 -2.19
N ARG A 5 -27.16 -0.28 -1.50
CA ARG A 5 -26.45 0.93 -1.95
C ARG A 5 -26.08 0.71 -3.42
N ALA A 6 -26.28 1.74 -4.24
CA ALA A 6 -25.90 1.67 -5.65
C ALA A 6 -24.45 1.13 -5.78
N PRO A 7 -24.15 0.30 -6.80
CA PRO A 7 -22.82 -0.25 -6.97
C PRO A 7 -21.77 0.86 -6.91
N ILE A 8 -20.77 0.70 -6.04
CA ILE A 8 -19.70 1.68 -5.93
C ILE A 8 -18.83 1.57 -7.19
N ASP A 9 -18.71 2.67 -7.95
CA ASP A 9 -17.80 2.73 -9.09
C ASP A 9 -16.37 2.79 -8.60
N HIS A 10 -15.76 1.61 -8.45
CA HIS A 10 -14.42 1.50 -7.90
C HIS A 10 -13.34 2.12 -8.79
N ARG A 11 -13.63 2.47 -10.06
CA ARG A 11 -12.66 3.06 -11.01
C ARG A 11 -12.32 4.50 -10.68
N THR A 12 -13.23 5.22 -10.01
CA THR A 12 -13.03 6.61 -9.59
C THR A 12 -12.23 6.71 -8.29
N LEU A 13 -12.02 5.59 -7.60
CA LEU A 13 -11.32 5.57 -6.32
C LEU A 13 -9.83 5.83 -6.51
N PRO A 14 -9.21 6.69 -5.69
CA PRO A 14 -7.76 6.82 -5.65
C PRO A 14 -7.08 5.47 -5.36
N ALA A 15 -5.90 5.23 -5.94
CA ALA A 15 -5.07 4.10 -5.52
C ALA A 15 -4.79 4.17 -4.01
N CYS A 16 -4.63 3.03 -3.38
CA CYS A 16 -4.48 2.85 -1.94
C CYS A 16 -5.72 3.15 -1.08
N SER A 17 -6.87 3.48 -1.68
CA SER A 17 -8.15 3.51 -0.95
C SER A 17 -8.46 2.15 -0.33
N ILE A 18 -9.08 2.14 0.84
CA ILE A 18 -9.48 0.91 1.52
C ILE A 18 -10.88 0.54 1.05
N VAL A 19 -11.01 -0.68 0.57
CA VAL A 19 -12.28 -1.25 0.11
C VAL A 19 -12.71 -2.31 1.10
N VAL A 20 -13.98 -2.23 1.52
CA VAL A 20 -14.61 -3.20 2.40
C VAL A 20 -15.51 -4.11 1.57
N THR A 21 -15.34 -5.42 1.72
CA THR A 21 -16.15 -6.41 0.99
C THR A 21 -17.18 -7.08 1.89
N ASP A 22 -18.17 -7.74 1.27
CA ASP A 22 -19.15 -8.61 1.92
C ASP A 22 -18.55 -9.83 2.62
N ALA A 23 -17.40 -10.29 2.13
CA ALA A 23 -16.57 -11.29 2.78
C ALA A 23 -15.77 -10.76 4.00
N GLY A 24 -16.01 -9.52 4.46
CA GLY A 24 -15.30 -8.95 5.62
C GLY A 24 -13.82 -8.67 5.39
N LEU A 25 -13.41 -8.40 4.15
CA LEU A 25 -12.02 -8.06 3.81
C LEU A 25 -11.85 -6.55 3.73
N LEU A 26 -10.73 -6.05 4.28
CA LEU A 26 -10.21 -4.71 3.99
C LEU A 26 -9.10 -4.82 2.95
N ILE A 27 -9.32 -4.19 1.81
CA ILE A 27 -8.46 -4.35 0.64
C ILE A 27 -7.93 -2.98 0.25
N ALA A 28 -6.61 -2.81 0.29
CA ALA A 28 -5.96 -1.63 -0.26
C ALA A 28 -5.99 -1.72 -1.79
N LYS A 29 -6.76 -0.84 -2.43
CA LYS A 29 -6.90 -0.77 -3.88
C LYS A 29 -5.53 -0.57 -4.54
N ILE A 30 -5.20 -1.42 -5.50
CA ILE A 30 -4.07 -1.23 -6.41
C ILE A 30 -4.58 -0.71 -7.74
N ALA A 31 -5.55 -1.42 -8.33
CA ALA A 31 -6.02 -1.18 -9.68
C ALA A 31 -7.52 -1.41 -9.81
N SER A 32 -8.10 -0.84 -10.86
CA SER A 32 -9.44 -1.15 -11.32
C SER A 32 -9.37 -1.51 -12.79
N ILE A 33 -9.86 -2.69 -13.12
CA ILE A 33 -9.81 -3.26 -14.46
C ILE A 33 -11.21 -3.76 -14.79
N ASP A 34 -11.78 -3.14 -15.81
CA ASP A 34 -13.11 -3.46 -16.30
C ASP A 34 -14.15 -3.36 -15.17
N LYS A 35 -14.74 -4.49 -14.73
CA LYS A 35 -15.72 -4.56 -13.63
C LYS A 35 -15.13 -5.03 -12.28
N ASP A 36 -13.83 -5.26 -12.25
CA ASP A 36 -13.13 -5.89 -11.14
C ASP A 36 -12.14 -4.90 -10.48
N LEU A 37 -12.11 -4.92 -9.15
CA LEU A 37 -11.10 -4.25 -8.35
C LEU A 37 -10.00 -5.25 -7.98
N TYR A 38 -8.77 -4.79 -8.04
CA TYR A 38 -7.62 -5.55 -7.58
C TYR A 38 -6.92 -4.79 -6.48
N GLY A 39 -6.57 -5.51 -5.41
CA GLY A 39 -5.92 -4.91 -4.28
C GLY A 39 -5.21 -5.91 -3.40
N LEU A 40 -4.44 -5.39 -2.46
CA LEU A 40 -3.81 -6.19 -1.41
C LEU A 40 -4.76 -6.30 -0.23
N VAL A 41 -4.92 -7.51 0.28
CA VAL A 41 -5.61 -7.72 1.55
C VAL A 41 -4.78 -7.07 2.66
N ALA A 42 -5.30 -5.95 3.18
CA ALA A 42 -4.75 -5.25 4.32
C ALA A 42 -5.21 -5.91 5.62
N TYR A 43 -6.47 -6.34 5.66
CA TYR A 43 -7.05 -7.15 6.74
C TYR A 43 -8.10 -8.10 6.17
N ALA A 44 -8.31 -9.23 6.85
CA ALA A 44 -9.29 -10.22 6.44
C ALA A 44 -9.96 -10.79 7.69
N ALA A 45 -11.29 -10.80 7.71
CA ALA A 45 -12.08 -11.63 8.60
C ALA A 45 -12.36 -12.99 7.93
N GLU A 46 -12.48 -14.06 8.72
CA GLU A 46 -12.95 -15.34 8.20
C GLU A 46 -14.48 -15.36 8.13
N VAL A 47 -15.03 -15.57 6.92
CA VAL A 47 -16.46 -15.85 6.76
C VAL A 47 -16.65 -17.36 6.68
N GLY A 48 -17.13 -17.93 7.79
CA GLY A 48 -17.76 -19.24 7.83
C GLY A 48 -16.84 -20.47 7.83
N TYR A 49 -16.33 -20.86 9.00
CA TYR A 49 -16.19 -22.28 9.39
C TYR A 49 -16.54 -22.44 10.87
N GLY A 50 -17.23 -23.53 11.20
CA GLY A 50 -18.00 -23.71 12.43
C GLY A 50 -17.19 -23.84 13.73
N THR A 51 -17.83 -23.35 14.79
CA THR A 51 -17.80 -23.77 16.20
C THR A 51 -16.44 -24.19 16.82
N GLY A 52 -15.88 -23.27 17.61
CA GLY A 52 -15.11 -23.59 18.81
C GLY A 52 -13.68 -23.07 18.81
N PHE A 53 -13.43 -21.96 19.50
CA PHE A 53 -12.82 -21.96 20.83
C PHE A 53 -12.81 -20.51 21.36
N SER A 54 -13.32 -20.36 22.57
CA SER A 54 -13.29 -19.15 23.37
C SER A 54 -11.85 -18.74 23.71
N LEU A 55 -11.45 -17.55 23.28
CA LEU A 55 -10.77 -16.52 24.10
C LEU A 55 -10.55 -15.30 23.21
N TRP A 56 -10.64 -14.11 23.84
CA TRP A 56 -10.36 -12.77 23.30
C TRP A 56 -11.56 -12.02 22.69
N GLY A 57 -12.33 -11.38 23.58
CA GLY A 57 -13.45 -10.50 23.22
C GLY A 57 -13.06 -9.13 22.67
N ARG A 58 -14.04 -8.49 22.02
CA ARG A 58 -14.22 -7.03 21.82
C ARG A 58 -13.02 -6.23 21.26
N ARG A 59 -12.25 -6.76 20.28
CA ARG A 59 -10.98 -6.12 19.88
C ARG A 59 -10.77 -5.76 18.40
N TRP A 60 -11.85 -5.55 17.64
CA TRP A 60 -11.74 -4.95 16.30
C TRP A 60 -12.67 -3.76 16.09
N SER A 61 -13.87 -3.74 16.68
CA SER A 61 -14.76 -2.56 16.64
C SER A 61 -14.16 -1.31 17.32
N ARG A 62 -13.16 -1.49 18.19
CA ARG A 62 -12.34 -0.40 18.77
C ARG A 62 -11.06 -0.07 17.99
N VAL A 63 -10.66 -0.92 17.02
CA VAL A 63 -9.39 -0.78 16.28
C VAL A 63 -9.64 -0.25 14.86
N LEU A 64 -10.79 -0.61 14.29
CA LEU A 64 -11.35 -0.04 13.06
C LEU A 64 -12.44 0.97 13.47
N SER A 65 -12.06 2.01 14.23
CA SER A 65 -12.93 3.17 14.39
C SER A 65 -12.86 3.97 13.10
N LEU A 66 -13.63 3.53 12.11
CA LEU A 66 -13.77 4.28 10.88
C LEU A 66 -14.32 5.68 11.23
N PRO A 67 -13.79 6.74 10.60
CA PRO A 67 -14.30 8.09 10.75
C PRO A 67 -15.76 8.12 10.28
N GLY A 68 -16.64 8.78 11.04
CA GLY A 68 -18.04 8.97 10.61
C GLY A 68 -19.02 7.83 10.95
N LYS A 69 -20.23 8.22 11.35
CA LYS A 69 -21.30 7.30 11.80
C LYS A 69 -21.86 6.44 10.66
N GLU A 70 -21.75 6.91 9.42
CA GLU A 70 -22.19 6.21 8.21
C GLU A 70 -21.39 4.93 7.91
N HIS A 71 -20.25 4.76 8.58
CA HIS A 71 -19.40 3.59 8.52
C HIS A 71 -19.68 2.58 9.64
N ASP A 72 -20.43 2.96 10.69
CA ASP A 72 -20.78 2.08 11.81
C ASP A 72 -21.52 0.82 11.34
N ASP A 73 -22.47 0.99 10.40
CA ASP A 73 -23.21 -0.12 9.79
C ASP A 73 -22.32 -1.08 8.98
N ILE A 74 -21.22 -0.56 8.43
CA ILE A 74 -20.23 -1.36 7.68
C ILE A 74 -19.38 -2.15 8.67
N VAL A 75 -18.85 -1.48 9.72
CA VAL A 75 -18.06 -2.13 10.78
C VAL A 75 -18.88 -3.20 11.51
N GLY A 76 -20.15 -2.93 11.81
CA GLY A 76 -21.04 -3.86 12.50
C GLY A 76 -21.31 -5.16 11.76
N ARG A 77 -21.10 -5.20 10.44
CA ARG A 77 -21.24 -6.41 9.60
C ARG A 77 -19.94 -7.23 9.51
N ILE A 78 -18.81 -6.69 9.96
CA ILE A 78 -17.51 -7.36 9.94
C ILE A 78 -17.36 -8.12 11.26
N ALA A 79 -17.53 -9.45 11.23
CA ALA A 79 -17.36 -10.34 12.37
C ALA A 79 -15.87 -10.73 12.52
N PRO A 80 -15.12 -10.26 13.53
CA PRO A 80 -13.67 -10.22 13.43
C PRO A 80 -12.98 -11.14 14.43
N GLU A 81 -12.75 -12.38 14.01
CA GLU A 81 -11.85 -13.31 14.67
C GLU A 81 -10.98 -13.96 13.57
N VAL A 82 -9.68 -14.17 13.85
CA VAL A 82 -8.64 -14.80 12.98
C VAL A 82 -7.81 -13.87 12.06
N LEU A 83 -6.48 -14.04 12.12
CA LEU A 83 -5.53 -13.56 11.10
C LEU A 83 -5.45 -14.60 9.96
N GLN A 84 -5.86 -14.19 8.76
CA GLN A 84 -6.03 -15.09 7.63
C GLN A 84 -4.76 -15.35 6.80
N PRO A 85 -4.68 -16.50 6.10
CA PRO A 85 -3.61 -16.80 5.14
C PRO A 85 -3.56 -15.82 3.96
N ASN A 86 -4.58 -14.99 3.75
CA ASN A 86 -4.66 -14.05 2.63
C ASN A 86 -4.02 -12.68 2.91
N LEU A 87 -3.59 -12.42 4.14
CA LEU A 87 -2.96 -11.15 4.51
C LEU A 87 -1.72 -10.84 3.64
N GLY A 88 -1.74 -9.69 2.96
CA GLY A 88 -0.68 -9.27 2.03
C GLY A 88 -0.68 -10.02 0.70
N LYS A 89 -1.69 -10.83 0.41
CA LYS A 89 -1.92 -11.39 -0.93
C LYS A 89 -2.70 -10.40 -1.78
N MET A 90 -2.40 -10.42 -3.08
CA MET A 90 -3.20 -9.71 -4.07
C MET A 90 -4.47 -10.51 -4.36
N VAL A 91 -5.62 -9.86 -4.34
CA VAL A 91 -6.93 -10.45 -4.61
C VAL A 91 -7.67 -9.66 -5.68
N ARG A 92 -8.58 -10.34 -6.36
CA ARG A 92 -9.58 -9.72 -7.24
C ARG A 92 -10.92 -9.70 -6.51
N VAL A 93 -11.58 -8.57 -6.57
CA VAL A 93 -12.89 -8.30 -5.97
C VAL A 93 -13.83 -7.89 -7.08
N GLU A 94 -14.98 -8.54 -7.17
CA GLU A 94 -16.03 -8.15 -8.10
C GLU A 94 -16.76 -6.92 -7.55
N SER A 95 -17.16 -5.97 -8.41
CA SER A 95 -17.85 -4.74 -7.98
C SER A 95 -19.03 -4.98 -7.02
N GLY A 96 -19.79 -6.06 -7.24
CA GLY A 96 -20.96 -6.40 -6.42
C GLY A 96 -20.63 -6.85 -4.99
N ALA A 97 -19.40 -7.29 -4.74
CA ALA A 97 -18.94 -7.68 -3.41
C ALA A 97 -18.51 -6.47 -2.56
N ILE A 98 -18.41 -5.27 -3.13
CA ILE A 98 -17.98 -4.06 -2.43
C ILE A 98 -19.14 -3.51 -1.61
N MET A 99 -18.98 -3.49 -0.29
CA MET A 99 -19.97 -2.94 0.64
C MET A 99 -19.71 -1.48 0.99
N GLY A 100 -18.45 -1.06 0.91
CA GLY A 100 -18.04 0.27 1.33
C GLY A 100 -16.64 0.58 0.85
N VAL A 101 -16.36 1.87 0.78
CA VAL A 101 -15.03 2.37 0.46
C VAL A 101 -14.72 3.49 1.41
N LEU A 102 -13.48 3.47 1.88
CA LEU A 102 -12.87 4.60 2.51
C LEU A 102 -11.76 5.12 1.60
N SER A 103 -11.98 6.31 1.06
CA SER A 103 -11.01 6.97 0.18
C SER A 103 -9.85 7.51 1.01
N THR A 104 -8.64 7.45 0.46
CA THR A 104 -7.49 8.17 1.03
C THR A 104 -7.68 9.70 1.01
N ARG A 105 -8.66 10.17 0.24
CA ARG A 105 -9.07 11.57 0.15
C ARG A 105 -10.50 11.78 0.62
N ASP A 106 -10.94 10.96 1.58
CA ASP A 106 -12.25 11.18 2.20
C ASP A 106 -12.29 12.59 2.84
N PRO A 107 -13.28 13.44 2.52
CA PRO A 107 -13.32 14.81 3.01
C PRO A 107 -13.32 14.92 4.55
N GLN A 108 -13.98 13.99 5.26
CA GLN A 108 -13.99 14.00 6.72
C GLN A 108 -12.60 13.67 7.27
N LEU A 109 -11.93 12.64 6.72
CA LEU A 109 -10.53 12.34 7.08
C LEU A 109 -9.58 13.50 6.80
N ILE A 110 -9.74 14.17 5.65
CA ILE A 110 -8.93 15.33 5.29
C ILE A 110 -9.18 16.48 6.26
N ASP A 111 -10.44 16.71 6.66
CA ASP A 111 -10.81 17.76 7.60
C ASP A 111 -10.30 17.46 9.02
N GLU A 112 -10.42 16.22 9.49
CA GLU A 112 -9.92 15.77 10.79
C GLU A 112 -8.38 15.89 10.89
N HIS A 113 -7.66 15.67 9.79
CA HIS A 113 -6.20 15.75 9.73
C HIS A 113 -5.65 17.01 9.05
N ARG A 114 -6.49 18.06 8.89
CA ARG A 114 -6.15 19.24 8.09
C ARG A 114 -4.83 19.90 8.48
N GLU A 115 -4.65 20.23 9.76
CA GLU A 115 -3.47 20.93 10.24
C GLU A 115 -2.18 20.11 10.03
N THR A 116 -2.27 18.79 10.21
CA THR A 116 -1.16 17.88 9.93
C THR A 116 -0.86 17.85 8.43
N LEU A 117 -1.88 17.72 7.58
CA LEU A 117 -1.70 17.71 6.13
C LEU A 117 -1.12 19.03 5.60
N GLU A 118 -1.53 20.17 6.13
CA GLU A 118 -0.99 21.49 5.80
C GLU A 118 0.48 21.60 6.20
N TYR A 119 0.83 21.15 7.41
CA TYR A 119 2.21 21.10 7.88
C TYR A 119 3.09 20.20 7.00
N LEU A 120 2.59 19.00 6.66
CA LEU A 120 3.29 18.06 5.78
C LEU A 120 3.46 18.60 4.37
N ALA A 121 2.42 19.20 3.80
CA ALA A 121 2.47 19.86 2.50
C ALA A 121 3.58 20.91 2.45
N ALA A 122 3.70 21.76 3.49
CA ALA A 122 4.75 22.76 3.60
C ALA A 122 6.16 22.13 3.71
N ILE A 123 6.32 21.06 4.48
CA ILE A 123 7.61 20.34 4.62
C ILE A 123 8.06 19.74 3.29
N LEU A 124 7.13 19.09 2.59
CA LEU A 124 7.37 18.37 1.34
C LEU A 124 7.38 19.31 0.12
N GLY A 125 6.91 20.54 0.28
CA GLY A 125 6.77 21.53 -0.79
C GLY A 125 5.64 21.24 -1.77
N VAL A 126 4.72 20.34 -1.45
CA VAL A 126 3.62 19.94 -2.36
C VAL A 126 2.31 20.61 -1.97
N SER A 127 1.33 20.62 -2.88
CA SER A 127 -0.03 21.06 -2.53
C SER A 127 -0.70 20.07 -1.56
N THR A 128 -1.51 20.56 -0.62
CA THR A 128 -2.39 19.71 0.21
C THR A 128 -3.35 18.90 -0.64
N ALA A 129 -3.78 19.42 -1.79
CA ALA A 129 -4.59 18.71 -2.78
C ALA A 129 -3.85 17.57 -3.49
N ALA A 130 -2.54 17.43 -3.29
CA ALA A 130 -1.74 16.28 -3.71
C ALA A 130 -1.70 15.18 -2.64
N LEU A 131 -2.06 15.47 -1.40
CA LEU A 131 -1.96 14.52 -0.29
C LEU A 131 -3.24 13.66 -0.15
N GLY A 132 -3.11 12.61 0.65
CA GLY A 132 -4.21 11.80 1.16
C GLY A 132 -3.74 10.98 2.37
N ILE A 133 -4.67 10.61 3.23
CA ILE A 133 -4.41 9.78 4.41
C ILE A 133 -4.41 8.31 4.00
N TYR A 134 -3.45 7.54 4.50
CA TYR A 134 -3.34 6.11 4.25
C TYR A 134 -3.21 5.32 5.56
N GLY A 135 -3.35 4.01 5.47
CA GLY A 135 -2.94 3.08 6.52
C GLY A 135 -3.85 3.19 7.73
N SER A 136 -3.27 3.10 8.93
CA SER A 136 -4.09 3.01 10.14
C SER A 136 -4.85 4.28 10.49
N ALA A 137 -4.37 5.44 10.03
CA ALA A 137 -5.08 6.71 10.16
C ALA A 137 -6.37 6.77 9.34
N MET A 138 -6.56 5.88 8.35
CA MET A 138 -7.83 5.79 7.64
C MET A 138 -8.94 5.22 8.54
N TYR A 139 -8.61 4.34 9.49
CA TYR A 139 -9.61 3.60 10.27
C TYR A 139 -9.45 3.73 11.78
N LYS A 140 -8.72 4.75 12.23
CA LYS A 140 -8.56 5.07 13.65
C LYS A 140 -8.78 6.56 13.87
N PRO A 141 -9.28 6.98 15.05
CA PRO A 141 -9.54 8.38 15.34
C PRO A 141 -8.22 9.14 15.52
N ALA A 142 -8.17 10.39 15.08
CA ALA A 142 -6.99 11.26 15.18
C ALA A 142 -6.49 11.49 16.63
N THR A 143 -7.33 11.24 17.65
CA THR A 143 -7.01 11.45 19.07
C THR A 143 -5.97 10.46 19.62
N GLU A 144 -5.63 9.40 18.90
CA GLU A 144 -4.56 8.47 19.28
C GLU A 144 -3.22 8.98 18.73
N ARG A 145 -2.24 9.26 19.61
CA ARG A 145 -0.84 9.51 19.19
C ARG A 145 -0.36 8.30 18.39
N GLY A 146 -0.19 8.44 17.08
CA GLY A 146 0.16 7.33 16.20
C GLY A 146 0.88 7.78 14.93
N ASP A 147 1.51 6.80 14.29
CA ASP A 147 2.14 6.95 12.98
C ASP A 147 1.07 7.34 11.94
N ILE A 148 1.32 8.40 11.17
CA ILE A 148 0.42 8.85 10.10
C ILE A 148 1.02 8.45 8.77
N ASP A 149 0.42 7.46 8.13
CA ASP A 149 0.77 7.10 6.76
C ASP A 149 0.02 8.03 5.80
N PHE A 150 0.68 8.45 4.73
CA PHE A 150 0.04 9.29 3.73
C PHE A 150 0.50 8.93 2.31
N VAL A 151 -0.26 9.40 1.35
CA VAL A 151 -0.03 9.24 -0.09
C VAL A 151 0.20 10.61 -0.71
N VAL A 152 1.21 10.73 -1.57
CA VAL A 152 1.42 11.87 -2.47
C VAL A 152 1.05 11.44 -3.87
N TYR A 153 -0.01 12.02 -4.39
CA TYR A 153 -0.48 11.77 -5.75
C TYR A 153 0.18 12.71 -6.74
N GLY A 154 0.54 12.15 -7.89
CA GLY A 154 1.13 12.88 -9.01
C GLY A 154 2.62 12.65 -9.11
N GLU A 155 3.11 12.50 -10.35
CA GLU A 155 4.52 12.21 -10.61
C GLU A 155 5.43 13.36 -10.17
N GLU A 156 5.08 14.59 -10.56
CA GLU A 156 5.82 15.81 -10.21
C GLU A 156 5.84 16.03 -8.70
N GLN A 157 4.66 15.97 -8.05
CA GLN A 157 4.54 16.15 -6.61
C GLN A 157 5.30 15.06 -5.85
N GLY A 158 5.24 13.82 -6.33
CA GLY A 158 5.99 12.71 -5.75
C GLY A 158 7.51 12.90 -5.84
N ARG A 159 8.02 13.34 -7.00
CA ARG A 159 9.45 13.66 -7.19
C ARG A 159 9.90 14.77 -6.24
N GLN A 160 9.14 15.86 -6.22
CA GLN A 160 9.44 17.00 -5.36
C GLN A 160 9.45 16.61 -3.88
N ALA A 161 8.45 15.86 -3.44
CA ALA A 161 8.39 15.33 -2.08
C ALA A 161 9.61 14.44 -1.79
N TRP A 162 9.98 13.55 -2.71
CA TRP A 162 11.12 12.66 -2.55
C TRP A 162 12.45 13.41 -2.42
N GLU A 163 12.71 14.39 -3.29
CA GLU A 163 13.90 15.23 -3.23
C GLU A 163 13.98 15.99 -1.90
N ARG A 164 12.85 16.54 -1.44
CA ARG A 164 12.76 17.22 -0.13
C ARG A 164 13.04 16.26 1.01
N ILE A 165 12.49 15.05 0.99
CA ILE A 165 12.74 14.00 1.98
C ILE A 165 14.24 13.67 2.02
N GLN A 166 14.84 13.39 0.86
CA GLN A 166 16.26 13.05 0.76
C GLN A 166 17.16 14.16 1.29
N SER A 167 16.84 15.43 0.99
CA SER A 167 17.62 16.59 1.46
C SER A 167 17.61 16.78 2.99
N ARG A 168 16.60 16.23 3.68
CA ARG A 168 16.40 16.39 5.13
C ARG A 168 16.83 15.16 5.93
N LEU A 169 16.97 14.01 5.28
CA LEU A 169 17.47 12.82 5.93
C LEU A 169 18.98 13.00 6.19
N PRO A 170 19.46 12.77 7.43
CA PRO A 170 20.91 12.68 7.63
C PRO A 170 21.46 11.58 6.72
N PRO A 171 22.75 11.60 6.34
CA PRO A 171 23.39 10.47 5.70
C PRO A 171 23.31 9.27 6.65
N VAL A 172 22.25 8.48 6.52
CA VAL A 172 22.00 7.35 7.40
C VAL A 172 22.98 6.26 6.97
N PRO A 173 23.80 5.71 7.89
CA PRO A 173 24.54 4.49 7.60
C PRO A 173 23.54 3.45 7.12
N ARG A 174 23.82 2.80 5.98
CA ARG A 174 22.98 1.76 5.37
C ARG A 174 22.31 0.94 6.48
N ARG A 175 20.99 1.10 6.65
CA ARG A 175 20.24 0.40 7.70
C ARG A 175 20.50 -1.11 7.55
N LYS A 176 20.44 -1.84 8.67
CA LYS A 176 20.14 -3.28 8.60
C LYS A 176 18.92 -3.44 7.69
N ALA A 177 19.08 -4.18 6.59
CA ALA A 177 18.02 -4.46 5.64
C ALA A 177 16.70 -4.77 6.38
N GLY A 178 15.61 -4.07 6.01
CA GLY A 178 14.27 -4.42 6.50
C GLY A 178 13.57 -3.47 7.48
N ARG A 179 13.89 -2.16 7.53
CA ARG A 179 13.00 -1.17 8.18
C ARG A 179 12.66 -0.03 7.21
N PRO A 180 11.38 0.14 6.82
CA PRO A 180 10.90 1.27 6.02
C PRO A 180 11.38 2.61 6.56
N TYR A 181 11.60 3.59 5.69
CA TYR A 181 11.81 4.98 6.09
C TYR A 181 10.51 5.56 6.63
N HIS A 182 10.17 5.24 7.88
CA HIS A 182 9.28 6.11 8.65
C HIS A 182 10.05 7.39 8.94
N LEU A 183 9.66 8.48 8.29
CA LEU A 183 10.26 9.78 8.51
C LEU A 183 9.70 10.34 9.81
N HIS A 184 10.58 10.87 10.66
CA HIS A 184 10.20 11.38 11.97
C HIS A 184 10.25 12.91 11.96
N PHE A 185 9.12 13.55 12.26
CA PHE A 185 9.01 15.01 12.28
C PHE A 185 8.39 15.51 13.59
N PRO A 186 8.85 16.64 14.14
CA PRO A 186 8.14 17.32 15.22
C PRO A 186 6.82 17.91 14.68
N HIS A 187 5.72 17.79 15.43
CA HIS A 187 4.42 18.37 15.08
C HIS A 187 3.55 18.63 16.33
N LEU A 188 2.97 19.83 16.41
CA LEU A 188 2.08 20.37 17.45
C LEU A 188 2.58 20.18 18.90
N ASP A 189 2.54 18.97 19.46
CA ASP A 189 2.97 18.64 20.84
C ASP A 189 3.74 17.29 20.93
N GLY A 190 4.30 16.81 19.81
CA GLY A 190 5.01 15.54 19.78
C GLY A 190 5.73 15.28 18.48
N SER A 191 5.92 13.99 18.20
CA SER A 191 6.53 13.52 16.95
C SER A 191 5.55 12.67 16.16
N VAL A 192 5.58 12.83 14.84
CA VAL A 192 4.83 12.00 13.89
C VAL A 192 5.82 11.18 13.08
N TYR A 193 5.54 9.89 12.96
CA TYR A 193 6.21 8.99 12.02
C TYR A 193 5.41 8.92 10.73
N LEU A 194 6.10 8.95 9.60
CA LEU A 194 5.48 9.06 8.28
C LEU A 194 6.01 8.01 7.30
N ASP A 195 5.12 7.22 6.70
CA ASP A 195 5.42 6.41 5.51
C ASP A 195 4.79 7.06 4.26
N PRO A 196 5.54 7.90 3.51
CA PRO A 196 5.03 8.50 2.29
C PRO A 196 4.95 7.47 1.17
N ARG A 197 3.75 7.29 0.60
CA ARG A 197 3.56 6.57 -0.65
C ARG A 197 3.49 7.53 -1.82
N LEU A 198 4.38 7.40 -2.79
CA LEU A 198 4.36 8.25 -3.97
C LEU A 198 3.59 7.51 -5.08
N ILE A 199 2.47 8.06 -5.51
CA ILE A 199 1.55 7.41 -6.45
C ILE A 199 1.61 8.15 -7.78
N ARG A 200 1.97 7.44 -8.85
CA ARG A 200 1.80 7.93 -10.23
C ARG A 200 0.63 7.21 -10.89
N SER A 201 -0.03 7.88 -11.85
CA SER A 201 -0.93 7.19 -12.78
C SER A 201 -0.11 6.19 -13.58
N ASP A 202 -0.46 4.92 -13.51
CA ASP A 202 0.38 3.88 -14.09
C ASP A 202 -0.41 2.88 -14.92
N ALA A 203 -0.13 2.87 -16.23
CA ALA A 203 -0.66 1.90 -17.17
C ALA A 203 -0.12 0.48 -16.92
N ASP A 204 1.10 0.35 -16.39
CA ASP A 204 1.75 -0.97 -16.24
C ASP A 204 1.16 -1.76 -15.07
N THR A 205 0.74 -1.07 -14.00
CA THR A 205 -0.04 -1.69 -12.92
C THR A 205 -1.34 -2.29 -13.46
N VAL A 206 -2.02 -1.60 -14.37
CA VAL A 206 -3.23 -2.08 -15.05
C VAL A 206 -2.90 -3.23 -16.01
N ALA A 207 -1.83 -3.12 -16.78
CA ALA A 207 -1.39 -4.13 -17.74
C ALA A 207 -0.97 -5.45 -17.06
N LEU A 208 -0.20 -5.37 -15.97
CA LEU A 208 0.24 -6.52 -15.18
C LEU A 208 -0.93 -7.30 -14.59
N VAL A 209 -1.93 -6.58 -14.09
CA VAL A 209 -3.10 -7.20 -13.48
C VAL A 209 -4.06 -7.75 -14.55
N ARG A 210 -4.14 -7.13 -15.73
CA ARG A 210 -4.86 -7.65 -16.90
C ARG A 210 -4.25 -8.93 -17.45
N ALA A 211 -2.94 -9.08 -17.38
CA ALA A 211 -2.18 -10.26 -17.80
C ALA A 211 -2.36 -11.48 -16.88
N ARG A 212 -3.51 -11.60 -16.19
CA ARG A 212 -3.81 -12.60 -15.16
C ARG A 212 -3.63 -14.06 -15.61
N SER A 213 -3.67 -14.34 -16.91
CA SER A 213 -3.40 -15.63 -17.54
C SER A 213 -1.92 -15.94 -17.81
N MET A 214 -1.01 -14.99 -17.57
CA MET A 214 0.42 -15.09 -17.84
C MET A 214 1.29 -15.14 -16.58
N ILE A 215 0.68 -15.27 -15.39
CA ILE A 215 1.43 -15.45 -14.15
C ILE A 215 1.97 -16.88 -14.12
N SER A 216 3.26 -17.04 -14.40
CA SER A 216 3.98 -18.29 -14.22
C SER A 216 4.77 -18.29 -12.90
N PRO A 217 5.02 -19.46 -12.30
CA PRO A 217 6.09 -19.57 -11.31
C PRO A 217 7.41 -19.16 -12.00
N GLY A 218 7.97 -18.02 -11.59
CA GLY A 218 9.22 -17.52 -12.15
C GLY A 218 10.42 -18.35 -11.75
N ALA A 219 11.60 -18.00 -12.27
CA ALA A 219 12.84 -18.55 -11.77
C ALA A 219 13.18 -18.00 -10.38
N ALA A 220 13.90 -18.79 -9.59
CA ALA A 220 14.58 -18.27 -8.41
C ALA A 220 15.57 -17.16 -8.82
N LEU A 221 15.74 -16.17 -7.97
CA LEU A 221 16.77 -15.16 -8.13
C LEU A 221 18.00 -15.60 -7.35
N ASP A 222 19.15 -15.62 -8.00
CA ASP A 222 20.43 -15.80 -7.33
C ASP A 222 21.34 -14.63 -7.61
N ARG A 223 21.49 -13.74 -6.60
CA ARG A 223 22.41 -12.60 -6.62
C ARG A 223 22.29 -11.71 -7.85
N LEU A 224 21.08 -11.59 -8.38
CA LEU A 224 20.80 -10.83 -9.58
C LEU A 224 20.93 -9.33 -9.30
N ALA A 225 21.75 -8.62 -10.07
CA ALA A 225 22.01 -7.20 -9.83
C ALA A 225 20.84 -6.30 -10.28
N VAL A 226 20.56 -5.27 -9.48
CA VAL A 226 19.70 -4.14 -9.84
C VAL A 226 20.52 -3.17 -10.69
N THR A 227 20.07 -2.89 -11.91
CA THR A 227 20.77 -2.00 -12.85
C THR A 227 20.16 -0.60 -12.90
N ALA A 228 18.86 -0.47 -12.60
CA ALA A 228 18.19 0.82 -12.47
C ALA A 228 17.07 0.79 -11.43
N ALA A 229 16.92 1.90 -10.68
CA ALA A 229 15.90 2.07 -9.62
C ALA A 229 15.09 3.36 -9.81
N ARG A 230 15.00 3.88 -11.03
CA ARG A 230 14.45 5.23 -11.31
C ARG A 230 13.03 5.42 -10.80
N ASP A 231 12.21 4.37 -10.80
CA ASP A 231 10.82 4.42 -10.35
C ASP A 231 10.60 3.66 -9.03
N ALA A 232 11.69 3.35 -8.32
CA ALA A 232 11.64 2.61 -7.07
C ALA A 232 10.90 3.35 -5.95
N PHE A 233 10.74 4.66 -6.04
CA PHE A 233 10.09 5.48 -5.02
C PHE A 233 8.58 5.66 -5.26
N TYR A 234 8.08 5.29 -6.45
CA TYR A 234 6.64 5.25 -6.71
C TYR A 234 6.03 3.91 -6.32
N TYR A 235 4.71 3.87 -6.21
CA TYR A 235 3.94 2.66 -5.98
C TYR A 235 3.27 2.19 -7.29
N PRO A 236 3.49 0.93 -7.72
CA PRO A 236 4.47 -0.01 -7.18
C PRO A 236 5.91 0.43 -7.45
N ALA A 237 6.82 0.07 -6.55
CA ALA A 237 8.25 0.32 -6.73
C ALA A 237 8.79 -0.57 -7.84
N ARG A 238 9.64 -0.01 -8.72
CA ARG A 238 10.19 -0.73 -9.86
C ARG A 238 11.71 -0.72 -9.90
N TYR A 239 12.27 -1.89 -10.18
CA TYR A 239 13.71 -2.10 -10.29
C TYR A 239 14.03 -2.89 -11.56
N GLN A 240 14.85 -2.33 -12.45
CA GLN A 240 15.41 -3.07 -13.57
C GLN A 240 16.51 -4.01 -13.05
N LEU A 241 16.52 -5.24 -13.53
CA LEU A 241 17.51 -6.27 -13.18
C LEU A 241 18.45 -6.55 -14.36
N GLU A 242 19.62 -7.13 -14.06
CA GLU A 242 20.69 -7.38 -15.04
C GLU A 242 20.32 -8.38 -16.14
N ASP A 243 19.35 -9.27 -15.89
CA ASP A 243 18.83 -10.22 -16.89
C ASP A 243 17.74 -9.62 -17.80
N GLY A 244 17.55 -8.29 -17.75
CA GLY A 244 16.54 -7.60 -18.54
C GLY A 244 15.14 -7.58 -17.91
N SER A 245 14.90 -8.35 -16.84
CA SER A 245 13.60 -8.36 -16.17
C SER A 245 13.40 -7.15 -15.24
N VAL A 246 12.15 -6.96 -14.81
CA VAL A 246 11.74 -5.90 -13.87
C VAL A 246 11.23 -6.53 -12.57
N LEU A 247 11.76 -6.11 -11.43
CA LEU A 247 11.18 -6.40 -10.12
C LEU A 247 10.13 -5.34 -9.78
N LEU A 248 8.92 -5.77 -9.46
CA LEU A 248 7.83 -4.92 -9.00
C LEU A 248 7.52 -5.18 -7.54
N SER A 249 7.31 -4.12 -6.77
CA SER A 249 6.90 -4.28 -5.39
C SER A 249 5.73 -3.39 -4.97
N TYR A 250 4.72 -4.05 -4.39
CA TYR A 250 3.44 -3.45 -4.01
C TYR A 250 3.30 -3.28 -2.49
N ARG A 251 4.35 -3.48 -1.71
CA ARG A 251 4.29 -3.38 -0.24
C ARG A 251 4.80 -2.03 0.27
N LEU A 252 4.19 -1.61 1.38
CA LEU A 252 4.61 -0.50 2.23
C LEU A 252 6.09 -0.54 2.56
N GLY A 253 6.77 0.60 2.44
CA GLY A 253 8.18 0.72 2.78
C GLY A 253 9.18 0.10 1.81
N HIS A 254 8.74 -0.47 0.69
CA HIS A 254 9.65 -0.92 -0.37
C HIS A 254 10.02 0.20 -1.34
N CYS A 255 9.47 1.40 -1.14
CA CYS A 255 9.86 2.58 -1.90
C CYS A 255 11.35 2.88 -1.63
N ALA A 256 12.15 2.95 -2.69
CA ALA A 256 13.60 3.14 -2.63
C ALA A 256 14.36 2.07 -1.80
N LEU A 257 13.84 0.84 -1.73
CA LEU A 257 14.45 -0.28 -1.01
C LEU A 257 15.79 -0.72 -1.61
N LEU A 258 15.88 -0.77 -2.94
CA LEU A 258 17.07 -1.21 -3.66
C LEU A 258 17.71 -0.05 -4.41
N LYS A 259 19.03 -0.09 -4.55
CA LYS A 259 19.82 0.84 -5.34
C LYS A 259 20.47 0.12 -6.53
N PRO A 260 20.82 0.84 -7.61
CA PRO A 260 21.69 0.28 -8.63
C PRO A 260 22.97 -0.30 -8.01
N GLY A 261 23.34 -1.52 -8.40
CA GLY A 261 24.45 -2.28 -7.86
C GLY A 261 24.10 -3.25 -6.72
N ASP A 262 22.93 -3.09 -6.06
CA ASP A 262 22.45 -4.09 -5.11
C ASP A 262 22.17 -5.40 -5.83
N ARG A 263 22.53 -6.52 -5.20
CA ARG A 263 22.22 -7.87 -5.69
C ARG A 263 21.11 -8.48 -4.86
N ILE A 264 20.17 -9.17 -5.49
CA ILE A 264 19.04 -9.80 -4.81
C ILE A 264 19.00 -11.31 -5.05
N SER A 265 18.73 -12.08 -4.00
CA SER A 265 18.35 -13.48 -4.09
C SER A 265 16.93 -13.68 -3.59
N ALA A 266 16.17 -14.59 -4.19
CA ALA A 266 14.79 -14.86 -3.83
C ALA A 266 14.39 -16.26 -4.28
N ALA A 267 13.47 -16.89 -3.54
CA ALA A 267 12.74 -18.04 -4.06
C ALA A 267 11.98 -17.64 -5.35
N PRO A 268 11.53 -18.62 -6.16
CA PRO A 268 10.68 -18.37 -7.33
C PRO A 268 9.58 -17.34 -7.07
N LEU A 269 9.62 -16.22 -7.80
CA LEU A 269 8.63 -15.15 -7.70
C LEU A 269 7.56 -15.29 -8.78
N PRO A 270 6.29 -14.93 -8.51
CA PRO A 270 5.28 -14.80 -9.55
C PRO A 270 5.76 -13.86 -10.65
N THR A 271 5.74 -14.32 -11.91
CA THR A 271 6.28 -13.57 -13.05
C THR A 271 5.22 -13.40 -14.13
N VAL A 272 5.10 -12.19 -14.65
CA VAL A 272 4.22 -11.81 -15.77
C VAL A 272 5.10 -11.31 -16.91
N HIS A 273 4.76 -11.59 -18.17
CA HIS A 273 5.49 -11.02 -19.31
C HIS A 273 4.72 -9.85 -19.89
N PHE A 274 5.37 -8.70 -20.06
CA PHE A 274 4.78 -7.52 -20.68
C PHE A 274 5.72 -7.03 -21.77
N ASP A 275 5.24 -6.93 -23.01
CA ASP A 275 6.05 -6.57 -24.19
C ASP A 275 7.34 -7.38 -24.31
N GLY A 276 7.28 -8.69 -24.00
CA GLY A 276 8.43 -9.59 -23.99
C GLY A 276 9.36 -9.48 -22.77
N VAL A 277 9.09 -8.55 -21.85
CA VAL A 277 9.90 -8.32 -20.64
C VAL A 277 9.29 -9.07 -19.43
N PRO A 278 10.06 -9.92 -18.74
CA PRO A 278 9.60 -10.56 -17.50
C PRO A 278 9.47 -9.53 -16.37
N HIS A 279 8.32 -9.50 -15.70
CA HIS A 279 8.01 -8.67 -14.54
C HIS A 279 7.75 -9.57 -13.33
N ARG A 280 8.66 -9.53 -12.37
CA ARG A 280 8.69 -10.38 -11.17
C ARG A 280 8.06 -9.66 -10.00
N ILE A 281 7.09 -10.27 -9.35
CA ILE A 281 6.26 -9.60 -8.33
C ILE A 281 6.74 -9.98 -6.93
N VAL A 282 7.15 -8.97 -6.17
CA VAL A 282 7.51 -9.09 -4.76
C VAL A 282 6.43 -8.46 -3.90
N LEU A 283 5.68 -9.32 -3.20
CA LEU A 283 4.64 -8.90 -2.26
C LEU A 283 5.20 -8.60 -0.85
N ARG A 284 6.39 -9.13 -0.50
CA ARG A 284 7.03 -9.02 0.81
C ARG A 284 8.54 -8.96 0.66
N TYR A 285 9.22 -7.97 1.25
CA TYR A 285 10.67 -7.82 1.10
C TYR A 285 11.41 -8.97 1.77
N GLU A 286 10.78 -9.63 2.74
CA GLU A 286 11.28 -10.82 3.42
C GLU A 286 11.45 -12.00 2.45
N HIS A 287 10.85 -11.92 1.25
CA HIS A 287 11.12 -12.87 0.17
C HIS A 287 12.44 -12.58 -0.57
N LEU A 288 13.07 -11.43 -0.30
CA LEU A 288 14.34 -11.01 -0.87
C LEU A 288 15.45 -11.10 0.18
N THR A 289 16.56 -11.71 -0.20
CA THR A 289 17.86 -11.50 0.44
C THR A 289 18.60 -10.42 -0.34
N ILE A 290 18.89 -9.29 0.29
CA ILE A 290 19.56 -8.15 -0.33
C ILE A 290 21.04 -8.20 0.03
N HIS A 291 21.89 -8.30 -0.99
CA HIS A 291 23.35 -8.21 -0.89
C HIS A 291 23.75 -6.83 -1.39
N ALA A 292 24.02 -5.91 -0.47
CA ALA A 292 24.30 -4.52 -0.82
C ALA A 292 25.54 -4.44 -1.72
N GLY A 293 25.45 -3.68 -2.82
CA GLY A 293 26.59 -3.47 -3.70
C GLY A 293 27.74 -2.78 -2.96
N ALA A 294 29.00 -3.13 -3.26
CA ALA A 294 30.14 -2.34 -2.82
C ALA A 294 29.95 -0.91 -3.34
N GLU A 295 30.09 0.10 -2.47
CA GLU A 295 30.12 1.49 -2.95
C GLU A 295 31.35 1.65 -3.85
N PRO A 296 31.23 2.29 -5.02
CA PRO A 296 32.41 2.74 -5.75
C PRO A 296 33.22 3.74 -4.92
#